data_AF-A0A1Q3BBW5-F1
#
_entry.id   AF-A0A1Q3BBW5-F1
#
_cell.length_a   1.000
_cell.length_b   1.000
_cell.length_c   1.000
_cell.angle_alpha   90.00
_cell.angle_beta   90.00
_cell.angle_gamma   90.00
#
_symmetry.space_group_name_H-M   'P 1'
#
loop_
_entity.id
_entity.type
_entity.pdbx_description
1 polymer ?
#
loop_
_entity_poly.entity_id
_entity_poly.type
_entity_poly.pdbx_seq_one_letter_code
_entity_poly.pdbx_strand_id
1 'polypeptide(L)'
;NLSLHYRVLHRAVATHILPKAGGFDEVTHMEAFTMFHIITGRKICVPQLIIKHMLVIHDRENVRLAYSNIITKILMYFEVDLSGELHHSLQNTDRLGKGTLGRMGFKKHKR
;
A
#
# COMPACT_ATOMS: atom_id res chain seq x y z
N ASN A 1 2.82 -2.13 -35.87
CA ASN A 1 3.28 -1.68 -34.54
C ASN A 1 2.32 -0.66 -33.96
N LEU A 2 1.51 -1.03 -32.96
CA LEU A 2 0.65 -0.08 -32.25
C LEU A 2 1.51 0.88 -31.40
N SER A 3 1.13 2.14 -31.36
CA SER A 3 1.75 3.18 -30.51
C SER A 3 1.78 2.77 -29.04
N LEU A 4 2.80 3.22 -28.30
CA LEU A 4 2.98 2.92 -26.87
C LEU A 4 1.72 3.25 -26.06
N HIS A 5 1.06 4.37 -26.36
CA HIS A 5 -0.15 4.81 -25.67
C HIS A 5 -1.29 3.79 -25.81
N TYR A 6 -1.49 3.23 -27.00
CA TYR A 6 -2.49 2.20 -27.23
C TYR A 6 -2.18 0.90 -26.49
N ARG A 7 -0.90 0.53 -26.39
CA ARG A 7 -0.48 -0.68 -25.64
C ARG A 7 -0.70 -0.52 -24.14
N VAL A 8 -0.42 0.67 -23.59
CA VAL A 8 -0.66 0.98 -22.18
C VAL A 8 -2.16 0.98 -21.91
N LEU A 9 -2.95 1.65 -22.76
CA LEU A 9 -4.41 1.69 -22.62
C LEU A 9 -5.04 0.30 -22.71
N HIS A 10 -4.69 -0.47 -23.73
CA HIS A 10 -5.17 -1.84 -23.88
C HIS A 10 -4.83 -2.70 -22.66
N ARG A 11 -3.61 -2.56 -22.12
CA ARG A 11 -3.21 -3.31 -20.93
C ARG A 11 -4.00 -2.88 -19.71
N ALA A 12 -4.19 -1.59 -19.48
CA ALA A 12 -5.00 -1.08 -18.37
C ALA A 12 -6.45 -1.59 -18.43
N VAL A 13 -7.05 -1.59 -19.62
CA VAL A 13 -8.42 -2.11 -19.83
C VAL A 13 -8.46 -3.62 -19.59
N ALA A 14 -7.53 -4.38 -20.16
CA ALA A 14 -7.52 -5.84 -20.04
C ALA A 14 -7.16 -6.35 -18.64
N THR A 15 -6.45 -5.56 -17.83
CA THR A 15 -6.07 -5.96 -16.47
C THR A 15 -6.99 -5.45 -15.37
N HIS A 16 -7.67 -4.31 -15.58
CA HIS A 16 -8.44 -3.65 -14.53
C HIS A 16 -9.92 -3.45 -14.86
N ILE A 17 -10.32 -3.51 -16.13
CA ILE A 17 -11.72 -3.29 -16.54
C ILE A 17 -12.38 -4.61 -16.94
N LEU A 18 -11.67 -5.47 -17.67
CA LEU A 18 -12.19 -6.79 -18.01
C LEU A 18 -12.00 -7.75 -16.83
N PRO A 19 -13.08 -8.36 -16.30
CA PRO A 19 -12.96 -9.37 -15.27
C PRO A 19 -12.22 -10.59 -15.84
N LYS A 20 -11.18 -11.03 -15.13
CA LYS A 20 -10.51 -12.30 -15.46
C LYS A 20 -11.49 -13.42 -15.13
N ALA A 21 -11.90 -14.17 -16.14
CA ALA A 21 -12.81 -15.29 -16.00
C ALA A 21 -12.29 -16.25 -14.90
N GLY A 22 -13.02 -16.32 -13.78
CA GLY A 22 -12.74 -17.24 -12.68
C GLY A 22 -12.68 -16.58 -11.31
N GLY A 23 -13.86 -16.32 -10.71
CA GLY A 23 -14.01 -16.04 -9.28
C GLY A 23 -14.23 -14.58 -8.93
N PHE A 24 -15.50 -14.23 -8.68
CA PHE A 24 -16.01 -13.03 -8.01
C PHE A 24 -15.42 -11.67 -8.46
N ASP A 25 -16.20 -11.11 -9.38
CA ASP A 25 -16.34 -9.78 -9.95
C ASP A 25 -16.53 -8.63 -8.92
N GLU A 26 -15.95 -8.75 -7.72
CA GLU A 26 -16.19 -7.76 -6.66
C GLU A 26 -15.21 -6.60 -6.81
N VAL A 27 -15.62 -5.61 -7.62
CA VAL A 27 -14.96 -4.31 -7.67
C VAL A 27 -14.94 -3.75 -6.25
N THR A 28 -13.75 -3.61 -5.68
CA THR A 28 -13.62 -3.03 -4.34
C THR A 28 -14.12 -1.59 -4.35
N HIS A 29 -14.66 -1.11 -3.22
CA HIS A 29 -15.06 0.30 -3.09
C HIS A 29 -13.95 1.28 -3.48
N MET A 30 -12.67 0.89 -3.32
CA MET A 30 -11.51 1.67 -3.73
C MET A 30 -11.30 1.71 -5.25
N GLU A 31 -11.49 0.58 -5.94
CA GLU A 31 -11.44 0.50 -7.40
C GLU A 31 -12.60 1.30 -8.02
N ALA A 32 -13.82 1.16 -7.49
CA ALA A 32 -14.97 1.95 -7.92
C ALA A 32 -14.76 3.47 -7.70
N PHE A 33 -14.21 3.86 -6.54
CA PHE A 33 -13.87 5.25 -6.24
C PHE A 33 -12.84 5.83 -7.21
N THR A 34 -11.82 5.04 -7.55
CA THR A 34 -10.76 5.45 -8.50
C THR A 34 -11.33 5.57 -9.91
N MET A 35 -12.11 4.59 -10.36
CA MET A 35 -12.78 4.61 -11.66
C MET A 35 -13.71 5.81 -11.81
N PHE A 36 -14.49 6.15 -10.78
CA PHE A 36 -15.36 7.34 -10.80
C PHE A 36 -14.59 8.64 -11.07
N HIS A 37 -13.44 8.85 -10.42
CA HIS A 37 -12.66 10.07 -10.63
C HIS A 37 -12.00 10.13 -12.00
N ILE A 38 -11.55 8.98 -12.53
CA ILE A 38 -11.01 8.88 -13.89
C ILE A 38 -12.10 9.21 -14.92
N ILE A 39 -13.28 8.59 -14.80
CA ILE A 39 -14.40 8.77 -15.74
C ILE A 39 -14.93 10.21 -15.69
N THR A 40 -15.04 10.79 -14.49
CA THR A 40 -15.54 12.17 -14.31
C THR A 40 -14.47 13.24 -14.55
N GLY A 41 -13.23 12.85 -14.84
CA GLY A 41 -12.10 13.77 -15.02
C GLY A 41 -11.76 14.59 -13.77
N ARG A 42 -12.21 14.16 -12.59
CA ARG A 42 -12.01 14.88 -11.33
C ARG A 42 -10.66 14.50 -10.73
N LYS A 43 -9.96 15.50 -10.15
CA LYS A 43 -8.69 15.26 -9.46
C LYS A 43 -8.90 14.34 -8.27
N ILE A 44 -8.07 13.30 -8.16
CA ILE A 44 -8.04 12.42 -6.99
C ILE A 44 -7.16 13.06 -5.93
N CYS A 45 -7.70 13.23 -4.71
CA CYS A 45 -6.89 13.60 -3.55
C CYS A 45 -6.09 12.38 -3.08
N VAL A 46 -4.79 12.34 -3.42
CA VAL A 46 -3.90 11.20 -3.09
C VAL A 46 -3.84 10.90 -1.59
N PRO A 47 -3.73 11.89 -0.68
CA PRO A 47 -3.80 11.62 0.76
C PRO A 47 -5.09 10.92 1.19
N GLN A 48 -6.23 11.32 0.64
CA GLN A 48 -7.53 10.74 0.96
C GLN A 48 -7.64 9.29 0.45
N LEU A 49 -7.08 9.00 -0.72
CA LEU A 49 -6.99 7.64 -1.27
C LEU A 49 -6.16 6.74 -0.35
N ILE A 50 -5.00 7.23 0.11
CA ILE A 50 -4.11 6.48 1.01
C ILE A 50 -4.81 6.15 2.33
N ILE A 51 -5.49 7.12 2.95
CA ILE A 51 -6.23 6.92 4.21
C ILE A 51 -7.34 5.88 4.02
N LYS A 52 -8.14 6.01 2.96
CA LYS A 52 -9.26 5.11 2.69
C LYS A 52 -8.80 3.67 2.43
N HIS A 53 -7.66 3.51 1.76
CA HIS A 53 -7.03 2.21 1.56
C HIS A 53 -6.55 1.59 2.89
N MET A 54 -5.93 2.39 3.76
CA MET A 54 -5.49 1.92 5.08
C MET A 54 -6.64 1.47 5.97
N LEU A 55 -7.77 2.19 5.96
CA LEU A 55 -8.96 1.80 6.73
C LEU A 55 -9.51 0.44 6.31
N VAL A 56 -9.55 0.15 5.00
CA VAL A 56 -10.01 -1.15 4.47
C VAL A 56 -9.03 -2.27 4.80
N ILE A 57 -7.73 -1.97 4.84
CA ILE A 57 -6.68 -2.94 5.16
C ILE A 57 -6.61 -3.26 6.66
N HIS A 58 -6.85 -2.26 7.51
CA HIS A 58 -6.81 -2.42 8.96
C HIS A 58 -7.80 -3.48 9.47
N ASP A 59 -8.95 -3.62 8.81
CA ASP A 59 -9.98 -4.60 9.16
C ASP A 59 -9.60 -6.06 8.80
N ARG A 60 -8.49 -6.26 8.08
CA ARG A 60 -8.01 -7.60 7.71
C ARG A 60 -6.87 -8.03 8.65
N GLU A 61 -7.13 -9.02 9.49
CA GLU A 61 -6.10 -9.67 10.31
C GLU A 61 -4.93 -10.13 9.41
N ASN A 62 -3.71 -9.70 9.73
CA ASN A 62 -2.42 -10.05 9.07
C ASN A 62 -1.94 -9.22 7.87
N VAL A 63 -2.52 -8.05 7.59
CA VAL A 63 -2.05 -7.27 6.43
C VAL A 63 -0.91 -6.32 6.80
N ARG A 64 0.23 -6.47 6.11
CA ARG A 64 1.35 -5.52 6.12
C ARG A 64 0.82 -4.13 5.76
N LEU A 65 1.11 -3.11 6.58
CA LEU A 65 0.73 -1.72 6.36
C LEU A 65 1.20 -1.21 4.99
N ALA A 66 0.35 -1.38 3.96
CA ALA A 66 0.59 -0.88 2.62
C ALA A 66 0.61 0.66 2.70
N TYR A 67 1.65 1.30 2.20
CA TYR A 67 1.91 2.75 2.31
C TYR A 67 2.46 3.27 3.64
N SER A 68 2.76 2.42 4.63
CA SER A 68 3.42 2.82 5.89
C SER A 68 4.57 3.81 5.68
N ASN A 69 5.54 3.44 4.83
CA ASN A 69 6.71 4.28 4.55
C ASN A 69 6.36 5.64 3.91
N ILE A 70 5.32 5.69 3.07
CA ILE A 70 4.89 6.94 2.43
C ILE A 70 4.16 7.83 3.45
N ILE A 71 3.32 7.25 4.30
CA ILE A 71 2.61 7.97 5.36
C ILE A 71 3.60 8.54 6.36
N THR A 72 4.56 7.75 6.84
CA THR A 72 5.61 8.24 7.75
C THR A 72 6.36 9.41 7.12
N LYS A 73 6.72 9.33 5.84
CA LYS A 73 7.37 10.46 5.13
C LYS A 73 6.50 11.72 5.03
N ILE A 74 5.20 11.56 4.83
CA ILE A 74 4.26 12.69 4.79
C ILE A 74 4.16 13.32 6.19
N LEU A 75 4.00 12.52 7.24
CA LEU A 75 3.91 13.01 8.62
C LEU A 75 5.20 13.73 9.04
N MET A 76 6.37 13.19 8.67
CA MET A 76 7.66 13.85 8.89
C MET A 76 7.78 15.17 8.11
N TYR A 77 7.29 15.23 6.87
CA TYR A 77 7.29 16.47 6.07
C TYR A 77 6.45 17.58 6.72
N PHE A 78 5.35 17.21 7.37
CA PHE A 78 4.49 18.15 8.11
C PHE A 78 4.92 18.34 9.56
N GLU A 79 6.09 17.83 9.96
CA GLU A 79 6.64 17.91 11.33
C GLU A 79 5.65 17.42 12.41
N VAL A 80 4.81 16.43 12.04
CA VAL A 80 3.91 15.79 13.01
C VAL A 80 4.76 15.03 14.02
N ASP A 81 4.61 15.36 15.29
CA ASP A 81 5.32 14.71 16.37
C ASP A 81 4.82 13.27 16.56
N LEU A 82 5.70 12.31 16.22
CA LEU A 82 5.46 10.88 16.41
C LEU A 82 6.04 10.37 17.74
N SER A 83 6.63 11.23 18.57
CA SER A 83 7.27 10.84 19.83
C SER A 83 6.27 10.34 20.88
N GLY A 84 5.00 10.71 20.73
CA GLY A 84 3.89 10.20 21.54
C GLY A 84 3.34 8.84 21.11
N GLU A 85 3.87 8.22 20.04
CA GLU A 85 3.48 6.86 19.68
C GLU A 85 3.78 5.90 20.84
N LEU A 86 2.75 5.19 21.26
CA LEU A 86 2.76 4.30 22.41
C LEU A 86 3.69 3.12 22.10
N HIS A 87 4.99 3.26 22.37
CA HIS A 87 5.98 2.20 22.21
C HIS A 87 5.57 1.03 23.10
N HIS A 88 4.91 0.03 22.51
CA HIS A 88 4.68 -1.23 23.20
C HIS A 88 6.05 -1.90 23.38
N SER A 89 6.24 -2.60 24.50
CA SER A 89 7.43 -3.44 24.65
C SER A 89 7.52 -4.39 23.47
N LEU A 90 8.67 -4.48 22.80
CA LEU A 90 8.91 -5.38 21.68
C LEU A 90 8.37 -6.78 22.00
N GLN A 91 7.37 -7.22 21.25
CA GLN A 91 6.81 -8.56 21.36
C GLN A 91 7.79 -9.56 20.75
N ASN A 92 7.67 -10.84 21.12
CA ASN A 92 8.51 -11.87 20.50
C ASN A 92 8.29 -11.99 18.99
N THR A 93 7.13 -11.56 18.48
CA THR A 93 6.80 -11.47 17.05
C THR A 93 7.59 -10.40 16.31
N ASP A 94 8.06 -9.36 17.01
CA ASP A 94 8.78 -8.23 16.43
C ASP A 94 10.29 -8.51 16.32
N ARG A 95 10.75 -9.61 16.93
CA ARG A 95 12.16 -10.03 16.93
C ARG A 95 12.49 -10.84 15.69
N LEU A 96 13.35 -10.28 14.85
CA LEU A 96 13.90 -11.00 13.70
C LEU A 96 14.88 -12.09 14.15
N GLY A 97 14.68 -13.31 13.64
CA GLY A 97 15.56 -14.44 13.90
C GLY A 97 16.98 -14.22 13.34
N LYS A 98 17.97 -14.88 13.94
CA LYS A 98 19.39 -14.79 13.52
C LYS A 98 19.60 -15.05 12.03
N GLY A 99 18.87 -16.01 11.45
CA GLY A 99 18.96 -16.33 10.02
C GLY A 99 18.47 -15.19 9.12
N THR A 100 17.38 -14.52 9.50
CA THR A 100 16.84 -13.36 8.78
C THR A 100 17.80 -12.17 8.87
N LEU A 101 18.33 -11.88 10.06
CA LEU A 101 19.33 -10.84 10.27
C LEU A 101 20.61 -11.08 9.45
N GLY A 102 21.07 -12.33 9.39
CA GLY A 102 22.23 -12.71 8.57
C GLY A 102 22.00 -12.52 7.07
N ARG A 103 20.80 -12.84 6.56
CA ARG A 103 20.43 -12.61 5.14
C ARG A 103 20.34 -11.12 4.78
N MET A 104 20.02 -10.27 5.74
CA MET A 104 20.02 -8.81 5.58
C MET A 104 21.41 -8.18 5.77
N GLY A 105 22.46 -8.98 6.01
CA GLY A 105 23.84 -8.50 6.14
C GLY A 105 24.21 -7.96 7.52
N PHE A 106 23.32 -8.08 8.52
CA PHE A 106 23.62 -7.64 9.88
C PHE A 106 24.55 -8.66 10.57
N LYS A 107 25.70 -8.17 11.04
CA LYS A 107 26.63 -8.95 11.86
C LYS A 107 26.39 -8.62 13.33
N LYS A 108 26.38 -9.64 14.18
CA LYS A 108 26.33 -9.43 15.63
C LYS A 108 27.59 -8.66 16.03
N HIS A 109 27.43 -7.47 16.58
CA HIS A 109 28.53 -6.76 17.20
C HIS A 109 29.02 -7.59 18.39
N LYS A 110 30.25 -8.10 18.32
CA LYS A 110 30.95 -8.63 19.49
C LYS A 110 31.51 -7.42 20.25
N ARG A 111 31.10 -7.29 21.51
CA ARG A 111 31.72 -6.39 22.47
C ARG A 111 32.93 -7.09 23.07
#